data_AF-A0A0G2HSZ1-F1
#
_entry.id   AF-A0A0G2HSZ1-F1
#
_cell.length_a   1.000
_cell.length_b   1.000
_cell.length_c   1.000
_cell.angle_alpha   90.00
_cell.angle_beta   90.00
_cell.angle_gamma   90.00
#
_symmetry.space_group_name_H-M   'P 1'
#
loop_
_entity.id
_entity.type
_entity.pdbx_description
1 polymer ?
#
loop_
_entity_poly.entity_id
_entity_poly.type
_entity_poly.pdbx_seq_one_letter_code
_entity_poly.pdbx_strand_id
1 'polypeptide(L)'
;MPSYGPTVEMSLSIHPPYQSHVIGSILLSSLIEALKEAKHLSCEFAGDADYEVRVHEGVKVKNILAIMAVNPEGKNEGEGLRDWYVKGGFMERGRMKEAGFKHGKW
;
A
#
# COMPACT_ATOMS: atom_id res chain seq x y z
N MET A 1 -11.15 -3.15 19.75
CA MET A 1 -10.21 -3.66 18.73
C MET A 1 -9.99 -2.53 17.76
N PRO A 2 -8.73 -2.17 17.43
CA PRO A 2 -8.44 -1.03 16.59
C PRO A 2 -9.17 -1.16 15.25
N SER A 3 -9.85 -0.09 14.87
CA SER A 3 -10.74 -0.04 13.72
C SER A 3 -10.03 -0.41 12.40
N TYR A 4 -8.75 -0.02 12.26
CA TYR A 4 -7.94 -0.31 11.09
C TYR A 4 -6.99 -1.50 11.25
N GLY A 5 -7.05 -2.23 12.37
CA GLY A 5 -6.16 -3.36 12.66
C GLY A 5 -6.02 -4.41 11.54
N PRO A 6 -7.08 -4.81 10.82
CA PRO A 6 -6.97 -5.76 9.71
C PRO A 6 -6.43 -5.19 8.38
N THR A 7 -6.14 -3.90 8.28
CA THR A 7 -5.74 -3.23 7.04
C THR A 7 -4.29 -2.76 7.14
N VAL A 8 -3.50 -3.02 6.09
CA VAL A 8 -2.10 -2.59 6.00
C VAL A 8 -1.85 -1.80 4.72
N GLU A 9 -0.91 -0.88 4.74
CA GLU A 9 -0.39 -0.22 3.54
C GLU A 9 0.88 -0.94 3.06
N MET A 10 1.05 -1.04 1.74
CA MET A 10 2.27 -1.55 1.14
C MET A 10 2.89 -0.56 0.15
N SER A 11 4.21 -0.66 0.01
CA SER A 11 4.98 0.01 -1.03
C SER A 11 6.03 -0.95 -1.57
N LEU A 12 6.11 -1.08 -2.90
CA LEU A 12 7.12 -1.90 -3.58
C LEU A 12 8.01 -1.00 -4.43
N SER A 13 9.32 -1.09 -4.20
CA SER A 13 10.33 -0.31 -4.91
C SER A 13 11.34 -1.25 -5.56
N ILE A 14 11.55 -1.08 -6.86
CA ILE A 14 12.50 -1.86 -7.64
C ILE A 14 13.53 -0.90 -8.22
N HIS A 15 14.80 -1.22 -8.00
CA HIS A 15 15.90 -0.43 -8.54
C HIS A 15 15.82 -0.40 -10.09
N PRO A 16 15.98 0.75 -10.76
CA PRO A 16 15.63 0.94 -12.18
C PRO A 16 16.14 -0.10 -13.20
N PRO A 17 17.38 -0.60 -13.12
CA PRO A 17 17.91 -1.66 -13.97
C PRO A 17 17.14 -2.99 -13.91
N TYR A 18 16.41 -3.26 -12.82
CA TYR A 18 15.67 -4.50 -12.61
C TYR A 18 14.17 -4.37 -12.93
N GLN A 19 13.74 -3.20 -13.42
CA GLN A 19 12.36 -2.99 -13.85
C GLN A 19 12.07 -3.80 -15.13
N SER A 20 10.80 -4.14 -15.38
CA SER A 20 10.36 -4.92 -16.55
C SER A 20 10.87 -6.37 -16.64
N HIS A 21 11.44 -6.92 -15.57
CA HIS A 21 11.95 -8.31 -15.53
C HIS A 21 11.04 -9.25 -14.72
N VAL A 22 9.72 -8.99 -14.64
CA VAL A 22 8.74 -9.76 -13.83
C VAL A 22 8.97 -9.72 -12.30
N ILE A 23 10.12 -9.21 -11.85
CA ILE A 23 10.52 -9.10 -10.44
C ILE A 23 9.43 -8.46 -9.57
N GLY A 24 8.78 -7.39 -10.04
CA GLY A 24 7.70 -6.76 -9.28
C GLY A 24 6.51 -7.66 -9.03
N SER A 25 6.09 -8.43 -10.04
CA SER A 25 4.99 -9.38 -9.90
C SER A 25 5.34 -10.54 -8.97
N ILE A 26 6.60 -10.99 -8.99
CA ILE A 26 7.11 -12.00 -8.05
C ILE A 26 7.09 -11.46 -6.63
N LEU A 27 7.62 -10.25 -6.40
CA LEU A 27 7.62 -9.61 -5.09
C LEU A 27 6.20 -9.42 -4.54
N LEU A 28 5.28 -8.93 -5.38
CA LEU A 28 3.88 -8.77 -4.98
C LEU A 28 3.24 -10.10 -4.60
N SER A 29 3.44 -11.14 -5.42
CA SER A 29 2.87 -12.46 -5.15
C SER A 29 3.43 -13.08 -3.87
N SER A 30 4.75 -13.00 -3.67
CA SER A 30 5.42 -13.47 -2.45
C SER A 30 4.96 -12.70 -1.21
N LEU A 31 4.75 -11.39 -1.33
CA LEU A 31 4.23 -10.57 -0.23
C LEU A 31 2.79 -10.99 0.12
N ILE A 32 1.92 -11.15 -0.87
CA ILE A 32 0.53 -11.59 -0.65
C ILE A 32 0.51 -12.96 0.02
N GLU A 33 1.38 -13.88 -0.40
CA GLU A 33 1.49 -15.21 0.21
C GLU A 33 1.92 -15.13 1.68
N ALA A 34 2.96 -14.35 1.98
CA ALA A 34 3.43 -14.14 3.34
C ALA A 34 2.36 -13.51 4.24
N LEU A 35 1.55 -12.62 3.69
CA LEU A 35 0.49 -11.93 4.44
C LEU A 35 -0.69 -12.83 4.83
N LYS A 36 -0.87 -14.00 4.21
CA LYS A 36 -1.96 -14.93 4.57
C LYS A 36 -1.87 -15.42 6.01
N GLU A 37 -0.65 -15.63 6.50
CA GLU A 37 -0.34 -16.09 7.85
C GLU A 37 0.17 -14.96 8.76
N ALA A 38 0.45 -13.78 8.20
CA ALA A 38 0.92 -12.64 8.96
C ALA A 38 -0.16 -12.05 9.87
N LYS A 39 0.29 -11.53 11.02
CA LYS A 39 -0.53 -10.75 11.94
C LYS A 39 0.00 -9.33 12.03
N HIS A 40 -0.88 -8.36 11.88
CA HIS A 40 -0.60 -6.95 12.06
C HIS A 40 -0.62 -6.60 13.55
N LEU A 41 0.50 -6.09 14.07
CA LEU A 41 0.62 -5.56 15.42
C LEU A 41 0.17 -4.10 15.46
N SER A 42 -1.13 -3.88 15.29
CA SER A 42 -1.72 -2.54 15.25
C SER A 42 -1.66 -1.84 16.61
N CYS A 43 -1.35 -0.54 16.57
CA CYS A 43 -1.44 0.39 17.68
C CYS A 43 -2.37 1.55 17.29
N GLU A 44 -3.29 1.94 18.18
CA GLU A 44 -4.11 3.15 18.03
C GLU A 44 -4.00 4.01 19.29
N PHE A 45 -3.97 5.33 19.12
CA PHE A 45 -4.03 6.28 20.23
C PHE A 45 -5.51 6.55 20.58
N ALA A 46 -5.93 6.22 21.79
CA ALA A 46 -7.34 6.33 22.20
C ALA A 46 -7.64 7.74 22.74
N GLY A 47 -7.60 8.74 21.85
CA GLY A 47 -8.02 10.12 22.12
C GLY A 47 -7.04 10.96 22.94
N ASP A 48 -6.13 10.34 23.66
CA ASP A 48 -4.98 10.96 24.34
C ASP A 48 -3.68 10.52 23.65
N ALA A 49 -2.78 11.46 23.37
CA ALA A 49 -1.51 11.19 22.69
C ALA A 49 -0.57 10.31 23.51
N ASP A 50 -0.76 10.27 24.83
CA ASP A 50 0.05 9.46 25.75
C ASP A 50 -0.56 8.07 26.02
N TYR A 51 -1.76 7.78 25.50
CA TYR A 51 -2.46 6.52 25.74
C TYR A 51 -2.58 5.66 24.48
N GLU A 52 -1.61 4.76 24.33
CA GLU A 52 -1.55 3.77 23.25
C GLU A 52 -2.33 2.49 23.59
N VAL A 53 -3.21 2.08 22.68
CA VAL A 53 -3.89 0.78 22.70
C VAL A 53 -3.22 -0.14 21.69
N ARG A 54 -2.46 -1.12 22.17
CA ARG A 54 -1.77 -2.13 21.34
C ARG A 54 -2.50 -3.47 21.33
N VAL A 55 -2.52 -4.13 20.18
CA VAL A 55 -3.04 -5.50 20.05
C VAL A 55 -1.90 -6.50 20.15
N HIS A 56 -1.69 -7.07 21.34
CA HIS A 56 -0.57 -7.97 21.61
C HIS A 56 -0.63 -9.31 20.85
N GLU A 57 -1.82 -9.85 20.59
CA GLU A 57 -1.97 -11.12 19.86
C GLU A 57 -1.89 -10.96 18.33
N GLY A 58 -1.85 -9.72 17.86
CA GLY A 58 -1.90 -9.32 16.46
C GLY A 58 -3.26 -9.58 15.80
N VAL A 59 -3.55 -8.81 14.76
CA VAL A 59 -4.78 -8.93 13.96
C VAL A 59 -4.47 -9.56 12.62
N LYS A 60 -5.26 -10.54 12.18
CA LYS A 60 -5.08 -11.12 10.84
C LYS A 60 -5.26 -10.04 9.76
N VAL A 61 -4.31 -9.94 8.84
CA VAL A 61 -4.41 -9.04 7.69
C VAL A 61 -5.55 -9.49 6.78
N LYS A 62 -6.44 -8.56 6.43
CA LYS A 62 -7.58 -8.78 5.54
C LYS A 62 -7.56 -7.88 4.31
N ASN A 63 -7.01 -6.67 4.44
CA ASN A 63 -6.95 -5.69 3.37
C ASN A 63 -5.54 -5.15 3.19
N ILE A 64 -5.15 -4.94 1.94
CA ILE A 64 -3.89 -4.30 1.57
C ILE A 64 -4.21 -3.05 0.76
N LEU A 65 -3.65 -1.93 1.16
CA LEU A 65 -3.72 -0.66 0.44
C LEU A 65 -2.42 -0.45 -0.32
N ALA A 66 -2.56 -0.14 -1.62
CA ALA A 66 -1.46 0.36 -2.44
C ALA A 66 -1.74 1.82 -2.77
N ILE A 67 -0.89 2.72 -2.29
CA ILE A 67 -1.01 4.16 -2.55
C ILE A 67 0.07 4.55 -3.54
N MET A 68 -0.31 5.31 -4.57
CA MET A 68 0.62 5.80 -5.58
C MET A 68 0.34 7.25 -5.94
N ALA A 69 1.42 7.99 -6.21
CA ALA A 69 1.32 9.30 -6.84
C ALA A 69 1.14 9.12 -8.35
N VAL A 70 0.12 9.75 -8.91
CA VAL A 70 -0.12 9.81 -10.36
C VAL A 70 0.60 11.05 -10.89
N ASN A 71 1.39 10.89 -11.95
CA ASN A 71 1.91 12.01 -12.73
C ASN A 71 1.21 12.04 -14.09
N PRO A 72 0.16 12.89 -14.27
CA PRO A 72 -0.61 12.95 -15.51
C PRO A 72 0.22 13.31 -16.76
N GLU A 73 1.37 13.95 -16.58
CA GLU A 73 2.28 14.30 -17.69
C GLU A 73 3.33 13.22 -17.96
N GLY A 74 3.34 12.16 -17.15
CA GLY A 74 4.22 11.02 -17.33
C GLY A 74 3.76 10.07 -18.44
N LYS A 75 4.52 9.00 -18.64
CA LYS A 75 4.15 7.90 -19.54
C LYS A 75 2.80 7.31 -19.12
N ASN A 76 1.91 7.09 -20.08
CA ASN A 76 0.56 6.56 -19.85
C ASN A 76 -0.23 7.36 -18.79
N GLU A 77 -0.07 8.68 -18.78
CA GLU A 77 -0.72 9.60 -17.84
C GLU A 77 -0.45 9.24 -16.35
N GLY A 78 0.64 8.49 -16.08
CA GLY A 78 0.97 8.01 -14.74
C GLY A 78 0.17 6.78 -14.28
N GLU A 79 -0.73 6.23 -15.10
CA GLU A 79 -1.63 5.13 -14.76
C GLU A 79 -0.98 3.74 -14.83
N GLY A 80 0.25 3.64 -15.36
CA GLY A 80 0.89 2.34 -15.59
C GLY A 80 1.02 1.47 -14.33
N LEU A 81 1.32 2.08 -13.18
CA LEU A 81 1.40 1.35 -11.90
C LEU A 81 0.01 0.96 -11.37
N ARG A 82 -0.99 1.81 -11.59
CA ARG A 82 -2.39 1.54 -11.24
C ARG A 82 -2.92 0.34 -12.01
N ASP A 83 -2.69 0.32 -13.32
CA ASP A 83 -3.11 -0.80 -14.18
C ASP A 83 -2.39 -2.10 -13.83
N TRP A 84 -1.12 -2.02 -13.43
CA TRP A 84 -0.40 -3.18 -12.91
C TRP A 84 -1.01 -3.73 -11.62
N TYR A 85 -1.40 -2.87 -10.67
CA TYR A 85 -2.11 -3.30 -9.46
C TYR A 85 -3.47 -3.93 -9.79
N VAL A 86 -4.24 -3.35 -10.71
CA VAL A 86 -5.54 -3.90 -11.14
C VAL A 86 -5.37 -5.31 -11.73
N LYS A 87 -4.34 -5.53 -12.55
CA LYS A 87 -4.00 -6.88 -13.06
C LYS A 87 -3.62 -7.86 -11.94
N GLY A 88 -3.05 -7.36 -10.84
CA GLY A 88 -2.77 -8.11 -9.62
C GLY A 88 -3.98 -8.36 -8.72
N GLY A 89 -5.19 -7.94 -9.11
CA GLY A 89 -6.43 -8.16 -8.36
C GLY A 89 -6.84 -7.01 -7.44
N PHE A 90 -6.15 -5.86 -7.50
CA PHE A 90 -6.55 -4.66 -6.74
C PHE A 90 -7.75 -3.97 -7.40
N MET A 91 -8.51 -3.24 -6.58
CA MET A 91 -9.60 -2.38 -7.01
C MET A 91 -9.32 -0.94 -6.58
N GLU A 92 -9.46 0.02 -7.50
CA GLU A 92 -9.34 1.44 -7.19
C GLU A 92 -10.49 1.88 -6.27
N ARG A 93 -10.15 2.48 -5.11
CA ARG A 93 -11.12 2.93 -4.10
C ARG A 93 -11.27 4.44 -4.00
N GLY A 94 -10.27 5.19 -4.44
CA GLY A 94 -10.30 6.64 -4.38
C GLY A 94 -9.13 7.26 -5.11
N ARG A 95 -9.34 8.50 -5.54
CA ARG A 95 -8.34 9.34 -6.18
C ARG A 95 -8.37 10.71 -5.51
N MET A 96 -7.26 11.06 -4.89
CA MET A 96 -7.12 12.35 -4.22
C MET A 96 -6.43 13.33 -5.17
N LYS A 97 -6.90 14.58 -5.18
CA LYS A 97 -6.27 15.69 -5.91
C LYS A 97 -5.44 16.49 -4.92
N GLU A 98 -4.26 16.94 -5.35
CA GLU A 98 -3.39 17.82 -4.57
C GLU A 98 -2.97 17.24 -3.20
N ALA A 99 -2.87 15.92 -3.10
CA ALA A 99 -2.62 15.21 -1.84
C ALA A 99 -1.12 15.10 -1.49
N GLY A 100 -0.21 15.44 -2.42
CA GLY A 100 1.22 15.27 -2.16
C GLY A 100 2.11 15.98 -3.16
N PHE A 101 3.01 16.81 -2.66
CA PHE A 101 3.91 17.59 -3.50
C PHE A 101 5.02 16.73 -4.13
N LYS A 102 4.96 16.53 -5.46
CA LYS A 102 5.96 15.75 -6.22
C LYS A 102 6.15 16.32 -7.63
N HIS A 103 7.39 16.30 -8.13
CA HIS A 103 7.77 16.86 -9.45
C HIS A 103 7.37 18.34 -9.64
N GLY A 104 7.43 19.14 -8.55
CA GLY A 104 7.10 20.57 -8.58
C GLY A 104 5.60 20.89 -8.60
N LYS A 105 4.75 19.90 -8.27
CA LYS A 105 3.28 19.99 -8.33
C LYS A 105 2.67 19.36 -7.09
N TRP A 106 1.46 19.79 -6.75
CA TRP A 106 0.66 19.25 -5.64
C TRP A 106 -0.16 18.03 -6.06
#